data_AF-A0A7J8LB09-F1
#
_entry.id   AF-A0A7J8LB09-F1
#
_cell.length_a   1.000
_cell.length_b   1.000
_cell.length_c   1.000
_cell.angle_alpha   90.00
_cell.angle_beta   90.00
_cell.angle_gamma   90.00
#
_symmetry.space_group_name_H-M   'P 1'
#
loop_
_entity.id
_entity.type
_entity.pdbx_description
1 polymer ?
#
loop_
_entity_poly.entity_id
_entity_poly.type
_entity_poly.pdbx_seq_one_letter_code
_entity_poly.pdbx_strand_id
1 'polypeptide(L)'
;MSELAGKYCRMVIPQFFAYAMNFPIQKFLQSQTKVWVMTIISIIGLGCHVLLNWALVTKLELGLLGAAMAGNISWWLQVIAMVIYVVAGFFPDSWTGLSLLAFKSLWGFVKLSLASAVMLCLELWYFTAIILMVGYLKDPTLAVDSISI
;
A
#
# COMPACT_ATOMS: atom_id res chain seq x y z
N MET A 1 -2.07 -16.36 -18.76
CA MET A 1 -2.03 -15.05 -18.07
C MET A 1 -3.13 -14.91 -17.01
N SER A 2 -4.42 -15.10 -17.33
CA SER A 2 -5.52 -14.96 -16.35
C SER A 2 -5.37 -15.80 -15.07
N GLU A 3 -5.01 -17.09 -15.19
CA GLU A 3 -4.81 -17.97 -14.02
C GLU A 3 -3.66 -17.51 -13.11
N LEU A 4 -2.54 -17.11 -13.72
CA LEU A 4 -1.36 -16.64 -12.99
C LEU A 4 -1.64 -15.32 -12.26
N ALA A 5 -2.36 -14.40 -12.92
CA ALA A 5 -2.83 -13.15 -12.33
C ALA A 5 -3.78 -13.41 -11.15
N GLY A 6 -4.75 -14.31 -11.30
CA GLY A 6 -5.67 -14.68 -10.22
C GLY A 6 -4.95 -15.27 -9.00
N LYS A 7 -3.95 -16.13 -9.24
CA LYS A 7 -3.11 -16.71 -8.17
C LYS A 7 -2.32 -15.62 -7.44
N TYR A 8 -1.72 -14.69 -8.17
CA TYR A 8 -0.98 -13.56 -7.60
C TYR A 8 -1.88 -12.63 -6.77
N CYS A 9 -3.06 -12.26 -7.29
CA CYS A 9 -4.05 -11.45 -6.57
C CYS A 9 -4.38 -12.04 -5.20
N ARG A 10 -4.52 -13.37 -5.11
CA ARG A 10 -4.75 -14.05 -3.83
C ARG A 10 -3.55 -13.99 -2.89
N MET A 11 -2.33 -14.07 -3.43
CA MET A 11 -1.09 -14.01 -2.64
C MET A 11 -0.84 -12.62 -2.04
N VAL A 12 -1.26 -11.55 -2.71
CA VAL A 12 -1.06 -10.16 -2.25
C VAL A 12 -2.18 -9.63 -1.36
N ILE A 13 -3.19 -10.45 -0.99
CA ILE A 13 -4.24 -10.05 -0.04
C ILE A 13 -3.69 -9.42 1.25
N PRO A 14 -2.66 -9.99 1.92
CA PRO A 14 -2.10 -9.40 3.15
C PRO A 14 -1.53 -7.98 2.95
N GLN A 15 -1.05 -7.68 1.74
CA GLN A 15 -0.49 -6.38 1.39
C GLN A 15 -1.54 -5.27 1.49
N PHE A 16 -2.78 -5.54 1.10
CA PHE A 16 -3.87 -4.55 1.20
C PHE A 16 -4.19 -4.16 2.65
N PHE A 17 -4.10 -5.11 3.59
CA PHE A 17 -4.26 -4.80 5.00
C PHE A 17 -3.13 -3.92 5.53
N ALA A 18 -1.89 -4.18 5.08
CA ALA A 18 -0.77 -3.31 5.39
C ALA A 18 -1.02 -1.89 4.86
N TYR A 19 -1.57 -1.72 3.66
CA TYR A 19 -1.90 -0.39 3.12
C TYR A 19 -2.95 0.32 3.97
N ALA A 20 -4.01 -0.39 4.33
CA ALA A 20 -5.08 0.14 5.15
C ALA A 20 -4.56 0.68 6.50
N MET A 21 -3.57 0.01 7.10
CA MET A 21 -2.90 0.49 8.32
C MET A 21 -1.90 1.61 8.03
N ASN A 22 -1.20 1.55 6.90
CA ASN A 22 -0.15 2.48 6.55
C ASN A 22 -0.71 3.90 6.29
N PHE A 23 -1.85 4.02 5.60
CA PHE A 23 -2.41 5.32 5.24
C PHE A 23 -2.70 6.23 6.46
N PRO A 24 -3.41 5.79 7.51
CA PRO A 24 -3.63 6.61 8.70
C PRO A 24 -2.32 7.01 9.39
N ILE A 25 -1.36 6.08 9.51
CA ILE A 25 -0.08 6.34 10.19
C ILE A 25 0.74 7.38 9.43
N GLN A 26 0.79 7.27 8.10
CA GLN A 26 1.44 8.28 7.26
C GLN A 26 0.79 9.66 7.44
N LYS A 27 -0.55 9.73 7.43
CA LYS A 27 -1.27 11.00 7.62
C LYS A 27 -1.01 11.59 9.00
N PHE A 28 -0.95 10.77 10.05
CA PHE A 28 -0.58 11.21 11.39
C PHE A 28 0.85 11.77 11.42
N LEU A 29 1.84 11.04 10.91
CA LEU A 29 3.23 11.53 10.89
C LEU A 29 3.40 12.80 10.04
N GLN A 30 2.63 12.94 8.94
CA GLN A 30 2.58 14.15 8.13
C GLN A 30 2.01 15.35 8.92
N SER A 31 0.91 15.17 9.66
CA SER A 31 0.33 16.25 10.47
C SER A 31 1.25 16.69 11.61
N GLN A 32 2.07 15.76 12.13
CA GLN A 32 3.10 16.06 13.12
C GLN A 32 4.41 16.62 12.53
N THR A 33 4.47 16.89 11.22
CA THR A 33 5.67 17.37 10.51
C THR A 33 6.87 16.40 10.63
N LYS A 34 6.62 15.10 10.80
CA LYS A 34 7.65 14.04 10.93
C LYS A 34 7.86 13.26 9.62
N VAL A 35 7.73 13.93 8.49
CA VAL A 35 7.87 13.32 7.15
C VAL A 35 9.26 12.70 6.94
N TRP A 36 10.31 13.30 7.50
CA TRP A 36 11.68 12.78 7.40
C TRP A 36 11.83 11.35 7.96
N VAL A 37 11.06 11.01 9.01
CA VAL A 37 11.05 9.67 9.60
C VAL A 37 10.50 8.66 8.59
N MET A 38 9.40 9.02 7.93
CA MET A 38 8.80 8.21 6.88
C MET A 38 9.79 7.99 5.74
N THR A 39 10.53 9.04 5.35
CA THR A 39 11.55 8.94 4.31
C THR A 39 12.66 7.96 4.68
N ILE A 40 13.21 8.04 5.90
CA ILE A 40 14.28 7.13 6.35
C ILE A 40 13.77 5.68 6.41
N ILE A 41 12.59 5.46 7.00
CA ILE A 41 11.99 4.12 7.06
C ILE A 41 11.77 3.56 5.66
N SER A 42 11.27 4.37 4.71
CA SER A 42 11.09 3.95 3.32
C SER A 42 12.39 3.64 2.59
N ILE A 43 13.47 4.39 2.84
CA ILE A 43 14.78 4.11 2.22
C ILE A 43 15.32 2.77 2.73
N ILE A 44 15.25 2.53 4.04
CA ILE A 44 15.65 1.24 4.63
C ILE A 44 14.76 0.12 4.10
N GLY A 45 13.45 0.34 4.07
CA GLY A 45 12.45 -0.59 3.55
C GLY A 45 12.71 -0.96 2.09
N LEU A 46 13.10 0.00 1.25
CA LEU A 46 13.50 -0.24 -0.14
C LEU A 46 14.74 -1.13 -0.22
N GLY A 47 15.76 -0.87 0.60
CA GLY A 47 16.93 -1.72 0.70
C GLY A 47 16.56 -3.17 1.07
N CYS A 48 15.73 -3.34 2.10
CA CYS A 48 15.21 -4.64 2.48
C CYS A 48 14.40 -5.31 1.36
N HIS A 49 13.57 -4.55 0.64
CA HIS A 49 12.76 -5.05 -0.47
C HIS A 49 13.63 -5.58 -1.61
N VAL A 50 14.68 -4.85 -1.98
CA VAL A 50 15.64 -5.29 -3.01
C VAL A 50 16.35 -6.58 -2.59
N LEU A 51 16.81 -6.65 -1.34
CA LEU A 51 17.46 -7.86 -0.80
C LEU A 51 16.49 -9.06 -0.78
N LEU A 52 15.24 -8.84 -0.37
CA LEU A 52 14.20 -9.88 -0.35
C LEU A 52 13.90 -10.39 -1.76
N ASN A 53 13.79 -9.50 -2.75
CA ASN A 53 13.58 -9.90 -4.13
C ASN A 53 14.77 -10.69 -4.67
N TRP A 54 15.99 -10.21 -4.44
CA TRP A 54 17.19 -10.94 -4.84
C TRP A 54 17.26 -12.34 -4.22
N ALA A 55 16.95 -12.46 -2.92
CA ALA A 55 16.96 -13.75 -2.23
C ALA A 55 15.83 -14.68 -2.70
N LEU A 56 14.58 -14.21 -2.68
CA LEU A 56 13.39 -15.03 -2.92
C LEU A 56 13.16 -15.32 -4.41
N VAL A 57 13.41 -14.33 -5.28
CA VAL A 57 13.14 -14.44 -6.71
C VAL A 57 14.36 -14.94 -7.46
N THR A 58 15.54 -14.36 -7.22
CA THR A 58 16.75 -14.70 -8.00
C THR A 58 17.48 -15.91 -7.42
N LYS A 59 17.71 -15.98 -6.11
CA LYS A 59 18.50 -17.07 -5.51
C LYS A 59 17.69 -18.34 -5.25
N LEU A 60 16.46 -18.20 -4.77
CA LEU A 60 15.58 -19.33 -4.48
C LEU A 60 14.67 -19.70 -5.64
N GLU A 61 14.71 -18.93 -6.74
CA GLU A 61 13.97 -19.18 -7.98
C GLU A 61 12.45 -19.40 -7.76
N LEU A 62 11.87 -18.79 -6.72
CA LEU A 62 10.45 -18.96 -6.37
C LEU A 62 9.51 -18.20 -7.32
N GLY A 63 10.06 -17.49 -8.31
CA GLY A 63 9.33 -16.74 -9.32
C GLY A 63 8.27 -15.81 -8.71
N LEU A 64 7.03 -15.94 -9.18
CA LEU A 64 5.90 -15.10 -8.79
C LEU A 64 5.53 -15.22 -7.30
N LEU A 65 5.69 -16.42 -6.71
CA LEU A 65 5.47 -16.61 -5.28
C LEU A 65 6.50 -15.83 -4.47
N GLY A 66 7.77 -15.89 -4.88
CA GLY A 66 8.86 -15.13 -4.26
C GLY A 66 8.60 -13.62 -4.30
N ALA A 67 8.14 -13.10 -5.45
CA ALA A 67 7.81 -11.69 -5.60
C ALA A 67 6.64 -11.27 -4.67
N ALA A 68 5.58 -12.07 -4.60
CA ALA A 68 4.44 -11.80 -3.71
C ALA A 68 4.85 -11.84 -2.23
N MET A 69 5.70 -12.79 -1.84
CA MET A 69 6.25 -12.88 -0.48
C MET A 69 7.12 -11.66 -0.14
N ALA A 70 8.04 -11.28 -1.03
CA ALA A 70 8.88 -10.11 -0.86
C ALA A 70 8.05 -8.83 -0.66
N GLY A 71 7.01 -8.65 -1.50
CA GLY A 71 6.07 -7.54 -1.39
C GLY A 71 5.34 -7.50 -0.05
N ASN A 72 4.69 -8.60 0.33
CA ASN A 72 3.98 -8.71 1.61
C ASN A 72 4.90 -8.38 2.80
N ILE A 73 6.08 -9.02 2.88
CA ILE A 73 7.03 -8.82 3.99
C ILE A 73 7.47 -7.35 4.05
N SER A 74 7.82 -6.76 2.91
CA SER A 74 8.31 -5.37 2.86
C SER A 74 7.27 -4.38 3.36
N TRP A 75 6.01 -4.56 2.97
CA TRP A 75 4.92 -3.69 3.42
C TRP A 75 4.61 -3.85 4.90
N TRP A 76 4.65 -5.06 5.43
CA TRP A 76 4.47 -5.28 6.86
C TRP A 76 5.64 -4.71 7.68
N LEU A 77 6.88 -4.85 7.21
CA LEU A 77 8.04 -4.21 7.84
C LEU A 77 7.88 -2.69 7.90
N GLN A 78 7.45 -2.06 6.81
CA GLN A 78 7.17 -0.63 6.75
C GLN A 78 6.14 -0.20 7.81
N VAL A 79 5.01 -0.92 7.87
CA VAL A 79 3.94 -0.63 8.84
C VAL A 79 4.44 -0.81 10.27
N ILE A 80 5.10 -1.92 10.58
CA ILE A 80 5.61 -2.22 11.92
C ILE A 80 6.61 -1.15 12.37
N ALA A 81 7.55 -0.76 11.51
CA ALA A 81 8.52 0.29 11.83
C ALA A 81 7.85 1.62 12.17
N MET A 82 6.83 2.03 11.40
CA MET A 82 6.09 3.25 11.69
C MET A 82 5.25 3.15 12.98
N VAL A 83 4.60 2.01 13.24
CA VAL A 83 3.85 1.77 14.48
C VAL A 83 4.78 1.84 15.69
N ILE A 84 5.94 1.18 15.65
CA ILE A 84 6.92 1.22 16.73
C ILE A 84 7.33 2.67 17.00
N TYR A 85 7.60 3.46 15.95
CA TYR A 85 7.97 4.86 16.11
C TYR A 85 6.86 5.69 16.76
N VAL A 86 5.59 5.49 16.40
CA VAL A 86 4.46 6.20 17.02
C VAL A 86 4.30 5.80 18.49
N VAL A 87 4.38 4.51 18.81
CA VAL A 87 4.16 3.97 20.16
C VAL A 87 5.34 4.21 21.10
N ALA A 88 6.55 4.41 20.59
CA ALA A 88 7.77 4.66 21.37
C ALA A 88 7.76 5.99 22.16
N GLY A 89 6.68 6.77 22.13
CA GLY A 89 6.46 7.89 23.05
C GLY A 89 7.00 9.24 22.58
N PHE A 90 7.33 9.39 21.30
CA PHE A 90 7.82 10.67 20.73
C PHE A 90 6.72 11.75 20.57
N PHE A 91 5.48 11.48 21.00
CA PHE A 91 4.31 12.32 20.78
C PHE A 91 3.43 12.50 22.04
N PRO A 92 3.96 12.98 23.18
CA PRO A 92 3.20 13.06 24.43
C PRO A 92 1.93 13.92 24.32
N ASP A 93 1.96 14.98 23.51
CA ASP A 93 0.82 15.90 23.35
C ASP A 93 -0.23 15.43 22.34
N SER A 94 0.10 14.46 21.47
CA SER A 94 -0.75 14.03 20.36
C SER A 94 -1.12 12.56 20.40
N TRP A 95 -0.43 11.76 21.21
CA TRP A 95 -0.66 10.34 21.41
C TRP A 95 -0.72 10.01 22.89
N THR A 96 -1.94 9.87 23.41
CA THR A 96 -2.20 9.45 24.80
C THR A 96 -2.41 7.94 24.93
N GLY A 97 -2.00 7.16 23.92
CA GLY A 97 -2.21 5.71 23.86
C GLY A 97 -3.48 5.28 23.14
N LEU A 98 -3.67 3.96 23.06
CA LEU A 98 -4.85 3.35 22.44
C LEU A 98 -6.04 3.45 23.40
N SER A 99 -7.13 4.07 22.95
CA SER A 99 -8.39 4.17 23.71
C SER A 99 -9.57 3.79 22.85
N LEU A 100 -10.47 2.95 23.38
CA LEU A 100 -11.73 2.60 22.73
C LEU A 100 -12.67 3.80 22.57
N LEU A 101 -12.42 4.88 23.31
CA LEU A 101 -13.17 6.14 23.18
C LEU A 101 -12.99 6.77 21.78
N ALA A 102 -11.86 6.52 21.11
CA ALA A 102 -11.59 6.97 19.75
C ALA A 102 -12.63 6.45 18.76
N PHE A 103 -13.23 5.28 19.02
CA PHE A 103 -14.23 4.69 18.14
C PHE A 103 -15.63 5.31 18.27
N LYS A 104 -15.92 6.06 19.33
CA LYS A 104 -17.26 6.65 19.56
C LYS A 104 -17.57 7.83 18.63
N SER A 105 -16.57 8.53 18.11
CA SER A 105 -16.76 9.75 17.28
C SER A 105 -16.57 9.49 15.78
N LEU A 106 -16.23 8.25 15.37
CA LEU A 106 -15.86 7.93 13.99
C LEU A 106 -17.00 8.03 12.97
N TRP A 107 -18.28 8.03 13.39
CA TRP A 107 -19.39 7.90 12.44
C TRP A 107 -19.44 9.01 11.37
N GLY A 108 -19.19 10.27 11.77
CA GLY A 108 -19.10 11.38 10.81
C GLY A 108 -17.93 11.22 9.83
N PHE A 109 -16.79 10.74 10.33
CA PHE A 109 -15.61 10.45 9.52
C PHE A 109 -15.84 9.27 8.55
N VAL A 110 -16.54 8.22 8.98
CA VAL A 110 -16.89 7.07 8.14
C VAL A 110 -17.78 7.51 6.98
N LYS A 111 -18.77 8.38 7.21
CA LYS A 111 -19.64 8.89 6.14
C LYS A 111 -18.84 9.67 5.07
N LEU A 112 -17.90 10.52 5.48
CA LEU A 112 -17.03 11.27 4.57
C LEU A 112 -16.03 10.35 3.85
N SER A 113 -15.47 9.37 4.57
CA SER A 113 -14.55 8.38 4.02
C SER A 113 -15.24 7.49 2.99
N LEU A 114 -16.51 7.13 3.21
CA LEU A 114 -17.30 6.35 2.26
C LEU A 114 -17.55 7.13 0.97
N ALA A 115 -17.92 8.42 1.05
CA ALA A 115 -18.08 9.26 -0.13
C ALA A 115 -16.76 9.36 -0.94
N SER A 116 -15.64 9.54 -0.24
CA SER A 116 -14.31 9.58 -0.85
C SER A 116 -13.92 8.25 -1.48
N ALA A 117 -14.25 7.13 -0.82
CA ALA A 117 -13.99 5.79 -1.34
C ALA A 117 -14.79 5.52 -2.63
N VAL A 118 -16.06 5.93 -2.69
CA VAL A 118 -16.87 5.82 -3.92
C VAL A 118 -16.26 6.63 -5.05
N MET A 119 -15.82 7.86 -4.78
CA MET A 119 -15.16 8.70 -5.78
C MET A 119 -13.89 8.03 -6.34
N LEU A 120 -13.03 7.51 -5.45
CA LEU A 120 -11.80 6.81 -5.84
C LEU A 120 -12.08 5.52 -6.63
N CYS A 121 -13.11 4.76 -6.24
CA CYS A 121 -13.53 3.58 -6.99
C CYS A 121 -13.99 3.94 -8.40
N LEU A 122 -14.78 5.00 -8.55
CA LEU A 122 -15.23 5.47 -9.87
C LEU A 122 -14.07 5.92 -10.74
N GLU A 123 -13.10 6.62 -10.15
CA GLU A 123 -11.87 7.04 -10.83
C GLU A 123 -11.08 5.82 -11.32
N LEU A 124 -10.82 4.84 -10.45
CA LEU A 124 -10.10 3.60 -10.81
C LEU A 124 -10.83 2.78 -11.87
N TRP A 125 -12.16 2.66 -11.77
CA TRP A 125 -12.96 1.94 -12.77
C TRP A 125 -12.97 2.66 -14.11
N TYR A 126 -13.05 3.99 -14.11
CA TYR A 126 -12.97 4.80 -15.32
C TYR A 126 -11.64 4.59 -16.03
N PHE A 127 -10.52 4.68 -15.32
CA PHE A 127 -9.19 4.40 -15.87
C PHE A 127 -9.06 2.96 -16.38
N THR A 128 -9.56 1.98 -15.61
CA THR A 128 -9.55 0.58 -16.02
C THR A 128 -10.35 0.36 -17.31
N ALA A 129 -11.51 0.99 -17.45
CA ALA A 129 -12.32 0.91 -18.65
C ALA A 129 -11.60 1.51 -19.87
N ILE A 130 -10.90 2.65 -19.70
CA ILE A 130 -10.07 3.24 -20.76
C ILE A 130 -8.96 2.29 -21.18
N ILE A 131 -8.20 1.75 -20.22
CA ILE A 131 -7.10 0.81 -20.50
C ILE A 131 -7.61 -0.42 -21.24
N LEU A 132 -8.76 -0.96 -20.83
CA LEU A 132 -9.40 -2.08 -21.51
C LEU A 132 -9.76 -1.72 -22.96
N MET A 133 -10.42 -0.58 -23.19
CA MET A 133 -10.78 -0.13 -24.54
C MET A 133 -9.56 0.08 -25.44
N VAL A 134 -8.48 0.63 -24.90
CA VAL A 134 -7.22 0.85 -25.61
C VAL A 134 -6.53 -0.48 -25.91
N GLY A 135 -6.63 -1.45 -25.00
CA GLY A 135 -6.17 -2.82 -25.22
C GLY A 135 -6.85 -3.55 -26.39
N TYR A 136 -7.96 -3.03 -26.93
CA TYR A 136 -8.64 -3.54 -28.13
C TYR A 136 -8.21 -2.85 -29.43
N LEU A 137 -7.32 -1.85 -29.39
CA LEU A 137 -6.78 -1.21 -30.60
C LEU A 137 -5.83 -2.14 -31.35
N LYS A 138 -5.58 -1.86 -32.64
CA LYS A 138 -4.71 -2.66 -33.51
C LYS A 138 -3.25 -2.76 -33.02
N ASP A 139 -2.80 -1.79 -32.23
CA ASP A 139 -1.46 -1.74 -31.64
C ASP A 139 -1.54 -1.47 -30.11
N PRO A 140 -2.10 -2.44 -29.35
CA PRO A 140 -2.56 -2.20 -28.00
C PRO A 140 -1.42 -2.03 -26.99
N THR A 141 -0.23 -2.56 -27.28
CA THR A 141 0.94 -2.47 -26.40
C THR A 141 1.47 -1.04 -26.33
N LEU A 142 1.69 -0.41 -27.49
CA LEU A 142 2.14 0.99 -27.59
C LEU A 142 1.10 1.98 -27.05
N ALA A 143 -0.18 1.69 -27.32
CA ALA A 143 -1.27 2.55 -26.88
C ALA A 143 -1.48 2.44 -25.36
N VAL A 144 -1.52 1.24 -24.78
CA VAL A 144 -1.65 1.04 -23.32
C VAL A 144 -0.45 1.61 -22.57
N ASP A 145 0.78 1.42 -23.07
CA ASP A 145 1.98 1.98 -22.44
C ASP A 145 1.94 3.52 -22.37
N SER A 146 1.37 4.18 -23.37
CA SER A 146 1.30 5.65 -23.45
C SER A 146 0.30 6.27 -22.45
N ILE A 147 -0.67 5.51 -21.96
CA ILE A 147 -1.73 5.97 -21.03
C ILE A 147 -1.56 5.40 -19.62
N SER A 148 -0.63 4.46 -19.44
CA SER A 148 -0.36 3.82 -18.14
C SER A 148 0.82 4.47 -17.37
N ILE A 149 1.42 5.52 -17.94
CA ILE A 149 2.42 6.39 -17.29
C ILE A 149 1.73 7.43 -16.42
#